data_AF-A0A7K3LH69-F1
#
_entry.id   AF-A0A7K3LH69-F1
#
_cell.length_a   1.000
_cell.length_b   1.000
_cell.length_c   1.000
_cell.angle_alpha   90.00
_cell.angle_beta   90.00
_cell.angle_gamma   90.00
#
_symmetry.space_group_name_H-M   'P 1'
#
loop_
_entity.id
_entity.type
_entity.pdbx_description
1 polymer ?
#
loop_
_entity_poly.entity_id
_entity_poly.type
_entity_poly.pdbx_seq_one_letter_code
_entity_poly.pdbx_strand_id
1 'polypeptide(L)'
;MSESTMSLEAQILAVLSTVPTPESDQTIAELGYVRTVTVDDNGVTINLKVPPVSSSESRAYLSAFEIQNALRGVQGIGAVEVVVDDHPDGDTLNADPALLRQVYRAALERCISARVQRDSLAPSAVRRLILRDLPEGRDKTRLLHCRYALGLSMCLNSRLFVDHDGKPLSADEFRMPA
;
A
#
# COMPACT_ATOMS: atom_id res chain seq x y z
N MET A 1 16.62 35.42 12.48
CA MET A 1 15.81 34.74 11.43
C MET A 1 15.12 33.59 12.14
N SER A 2 13.84 33.72 12.46
CA SER A 2 13.10 32.66 13.14
C SER A 2 12.83 31.55 12.14
N GLU A 3 13.45 30.38 12.30
CA GLU A 3 12.96 29.16 11.69
C GLU A 3 11.59 28.87 12.31
N SER A 4 10.53 29.21 11.58
CA SER A 4 9.18 28.82 11.92
C SER A 4 9.12 27.30 11.89
N THR A 5 9.30 26.66 13.04
CA THR A 5 9.13 25.22 13.18
C THR A 5 7.64 24.94 12.95
N MET A 6 7.32 24.36 11.80
CA MET A 6 5.95 24.00 11.44
C MET A 6 5.41 23.06 12.54
N SER A 7 4.22 23.33 13.08
CA SER A 7 3.60 22.44 14.06
C SER A 7 3.45 21.03 13.47
N LEU A 8 3.46 20.00 14.32
CA LEU A 8 3.32 18.61 13.86
C LEU A 8 2.07 18.42 12.99
N GLU A 9 0.95 19.03 13.41
CA GLU A 9 -0.30 19.04 12.64
C GLU A 9 -0.13 19.67 11.25
N ALA A 10 0.54 20.80 11.15
CA ALA A 10 0.80 21.45 9.88
C ALA A 10 1.74 20.61 8.99
N GLN A 11 2.73 19.91 9.57
CA GLN A 11 3.56 18.94 8.84
C GLN A 11 2.75 17.77 8.30
N ILE A 12 1.85 17.20 9.11
CA ILE A 12 0.96 16.10 8.71
C ILE A 12 0.06 16.52 7.55
N LEU A 13 -0.60 17.68 7.64
CA LEU A 13 -1.46 18.21 6.58
C LEU A 13 -0.68 18.49 5.28
N ALA A 14 0.55 18.99 5.39
CA ALA A 14 1.43 19.18 4.24
C ALA A 14 1.76 17.84 3.57
N VAL A 15 2.08 16.79 4.34
CA VAL A 15 2.35 15.45 3.80
C VAL A 15 1.10 14.87 3.14
N LEU A 16 -0.07 14.92 3.80
CA LEU A 16 -1.33 14.40 3.26
C LEU A 16 -1.71 15.06 1.93
N SER A 17 -1.39 16.34 1.76
CA SER A 17 -1.61 17.07 0.50
C SER A 17 -0.75 16.60 -0.66
N THR A 18 0.23 15.73 -0.43
CA THR A 18 1.10 15.15 -1.47
C THR A 18 0.79 13.69 -1.77
N VAL A 19 -0.05 13.03 -0.96
CA VAL A 19 -0.30 11.59 -1.09
C VAL A 19 -1.21 11.34 -2.30
N PRO A 20 -0.71 10.68 -3.37
CA PRO A 20 -1.50 10.47 -4.57
C PRO A 20 -2.47 9.32 -4.39
N THR A 21 -3.64 9.42 -5.02
CA THR A 21 -4.59 8.31 -5.09
C THR A 21 -4.15 7.29 -6.15
N PRO A 22 -4.54 6.02 -6.01
CA PRO A 22 -4.13 4.98 -6.94
C PRO A 22 -4.89 5.01 -8.28
N GLU A 23 -5.95 5.81 -8.39
CA GLU A 23 -6.86 5.89 -9.54
C GLU A 23 -6.69 7.14 -10.41
N SER A 24 -6.00 8.15 -9.91
CA SER A 24 -5.80 9.40 -10.61
C SER A 24 -4.49 10.05 -10.17
N ASP A 25 -4.04 11.04 -10.94
CA ASP A 25 -2.91 11.90 -10.54
C ASP A 25 -3.30 12.90 -9.45
N GLN A 26 -4.54 12.86 -8.94
CA GLN A 26 -5.00 13.71 -7.84
C GLN A 26 -4.67 13.10 -6.49
N THR A 27 -4.47 13.97 -5.52
CA THR A 27 -4.12 13.62 -4.14
C THR A 27 -5.36 13.33 -3.28
N ILE A 28 -5.17 12.60 -2.19
CA ILE A 28 -6.24 12.31 -1.21
C ILE A 28 -6.87 13.59 -0.65
N ALA A 29 -6.11 14.68 -0.56
CA ALA A 29 -6.57 15.96 -0.05
C ALA A 29 -7.43 16.69 -1.10
N GLU A 30 -7.00 16.71 -2.36
CA GLU A 30 -7.77 17.29 -3.47
C GLU A 30 -9.12 16.59 -3.69
N LEU A 31 -9.16 15.27 -3.49
CA LEU A 31 -10.39 14.50 -3.58
C LEU A 31 -11.27 14.58 -2.33
N GLY A 32 -10.81 15.26 -1.26
CA GLY A 32 -11.56 15.41 -0.02
C GLY A 32 -11.77 14.10 0.73
N TYR A 33 -10.86 13.12 0.59
CA TYR A 33 -10.97 11.82 1.25
C TYR A 33 -10.64 11.93 2.74
N VAL A 34 -9.82 12.89 3.15
CA VAL A 34 -9.50 13.11 4.57
C VAL A 34 -10.68 13.80 5.25
N ARG A 35 -11.36 13.08 6.15
CA ARG A 35 -12.50 13.59 6.91
C ARG A 35 -12.04 14.31 8.17
N THR A 36 -11.20 13.65 8.96
CA THR A 36 -10.62 14.22 10.18
C THR A 36 -9.18 13.76 10.34
N VAL A 37 -8.37 14.62 10.94
CA VAL A 37 -7.02 14.32 11.43
C VAL A 37 -7.01 14.70 12.90
N THR A 38 -6.63 13.77 13.76
CA THR A 38 -6.52 14.00 15.21
C THR A 38 -5.10 13.63 15.62
N VAL A 39 -4.44 14.55 16.33
CA VAL A 39 -3.08 14.38 16.84
C VAL A 39 -3.14 14.46 18.35
N ASP A 40 -2.58 13.46 19.02
CA ASP A 40 -2.45 13.38 20.47
C ASP A 40 -1.02 12.99 20.89
N ASP A 41 -0.82 12.72 22.18
CA ASP A 41 0.49 12.35 22.73
C ASP A 41 0.98 10.96 22.27
N ASN A 42 0.08 10.09 21.78
CA ASN A 42 0.39 8.73 21.32
C ASN A 42 0.62 8.66 19.80
N GLY A 43 0.03 9.57 19.04
CA GLY A 43 0.32 9.74 17.63
C GLY A 43 -0.79 10.43 16.84
N VAL A 44 -1.09 9.91 15.65
CA VAL A 44 -2.06 10.47 14.72
C VAL A 44 -3.11 9.45 14.30
N THR A 45 -4.37 9.85 14.35
CA THR A 45 -5.50 9.10 13.79
C THR A 45 -6.10 9.89 12.63
N ILE A 46 -6.26 9.22 11.48
CA ILE A 46 -6.79 9.82 10.24
C ILE A 46 -8.02 9.06 9.82
N ASN A 47 -9.17 9.75 9.72
CA ASN A 47 -10.40 9.16 9.21
C ASN A 47 -10.55 9.50 7.73
N LEU A 48 -10.65 8.46 6.91
CA LEU A 48 -10.84 8.55 5.47
C LEU A 48 -12.28 8.26 5.10
N LYS A 49 -12.90 9.14 4.31
CA LYS A 49 -14.17 8.89 3.65
C LYS A 49 -13.94 8.65 2.17
N VAL A 50 -13.86 7.39 1.78
CA VAL A 50 -13.69 7.02 0.37
C VAL A 50 -15.08 6.75 -0.23
N PRO A 51 -15.50 7.47 -1.30
CA PRO A 51 -16.83 7.30 -1.86
C PRO A 51 -17.03 5.87 -2.41
N PRO A 52 -18.21 5.26 -2.18
CA PRO A 52 -18.54 3.93 -2.66
C PRO A 52 -18.77 3.98 -4.18
N VAL A 53 -17.74 3.68 -4.95
CA VAL A 53 -17.85 3.33 -6.37
C VAL A 53 -17.54 1.85 -6.52
N SER A 54 -18.15 1.17 -7.49
CA SER A 54 -18.02 -0.28 -7.71
C SER A 54 -16.56 -0.69 -7.99
N SER A 55 -15.79 -0.89 -6.92
CA SER A 55 -14.42 -1.42 -6.71
C SER A 55 -13.78 -0.83 -5.43
N SER A 56 -14.60 -0.36 -4.48
CA SER A 56 -14.26 0.57 -3.38
C SER A 56 -13.36 -0.01 -2.28
N GLU A 57 -13.38 -1.31 -2.03
CA GLU A 57 -12.66 -1.90 -0.90
C GLU A 57 -11.15 -1.88 -1.13
N SER A 58 -10.68 -2.29 -2.33
CA SER A 58 -9.25 -2.28 -2.65
C SER A 58 -8.72 -0.86 -2.53
N ARG A 59 -9.43 0.11 -3.11
CA ARG A 59 -9.03 1.52 -3.20
C ARG A 59 -8.85 2.17 -1.83
N ALA A 60 -9.77 1.90 -0.89
CA ALA A 60 -9.67 2.43 0.46
C ALA A 60 -8.43 1.94 1.19
N TYR A 61 -8.15 0.62 1.13
CA TYR A 61 -6.93 0.05 1.69
C TYR A 61 -5.68 0.65 1.05
N LEU A 62 -5.68 0.85 -0.28
CA LEU A 62 -4.56 1.46 -0.98
C LEU A 62 -4.30 2.86 -0.44
N SER A 63 -5.31 3.71 -0.40
CA SER A 63 -5.17 5.08 0.08
C SER A 63 -4.70 5.12 1.54
N ALA A 64 -5.20 4.22 2.40
CA ALA A 64 -4.77 4.12 3.78
C ALA A 64 -3.29 3.73 3.91
N PHE A 65 -2.83 2.74 3.15
CA PHE A 65 -1.43 2.33 3.12
C PHE A 65 -0.49 3.46 2.67
N GLU A 66 -0.96 4.27 1.74
CA GLU A 66 -0.16 5.36 1.16
C GLU A 66 0.00 6.52 2.13
N ILE A 67 -1.04 6.78 2.93
CA ILE A 67 -0.97 7.69 4.05
C ILE A 67 0.02 7.20 5.10
N GLN A 68 -0.09 5.92 5.50
CA GLN A 68 0.83 5.33 6.48
C GLN A 68 2.29 5.47 6.01
N ASN A 69 2.58 5.12 4.76
CA ASN A 69 3.93 5.26 4.22
C ASN A 69 4.43 6.70 4.19
N ALA A 70 3.61 7.64 3.76
CA ALA A 70 3.99 9.04 3.66
C ALA A 70 4.28 9.64 5.06
N LEU A 71 3.51 9.24 6.07
CA LEU A 71 3.65 9.74 7.43
C LEU A 71 4.79 9.09 8.22
N ARG A 72 5.29 7.91 7.83
CA ARG A 72 6.48 7.30 8.45
C ARG A 72 7.74 8.17 8.39
N GLY A 73 7.79 9.15 7.48
CA GLY A 73 8.91 10.09 7.36
C GLY A 73 8.83 11.29 8.31
N VAL A 74 7.71 11.51 9.00
CA VAL A 74 7.50 12.68 9.87
C VAL A 74 8.10 12.41 11.24
N GLN A 75 9.00 13.29 11.68
CA GLN A 75 9.63 13.17 13.00
C GLN A 75 8.63 13.51 14.11
N GLY A 76 8.56 12.67 15.14
CA GLY A 76 7.73 12.92 16.33
C GLY A 76 6.24 12.57 16.16
N ILE A 77 5.86 11.88 15.08
CA ILE A 77 4.45 11.60 14.76
C ILE A 77 3.78 10.49 15.60
N GLY A 78 4.56 9.71 16.36
CA GLY A 78 4.02 8.59 17.15
C GLY A 78 3.44 7.46 16.27
N ALA A 79 2.43 6.76 16.78
CA ALA A 79 1.71 5.74 16.01
C ALA A 79 0.81 6.38 14.94
N VAL A 80 0.77 5.81 13.74
CA VAL A 80 -0.10 6.29 12.65
C VAL A 80 -1.23 5.30 12.43
N GLU A 81 -2.44 5.70 12.80
CA GLU A 81 -3.66 4.94 12.57
C GLU A 81 -4.48 5.59 11.45
N VAL A 82 -4.90 4.78 10.48
CA VAL A 82 -5.76 5.24 9.39
C VAL A 82 -7.03 4.41 9.39
N VAL A 83 -8.14 5.08 9.68
CA VAL A 83 -9.48 4.49 9.77
C VAL A 83 -10.23 4.86 8.50
N VAL A 84 -10.89 3.91 7.85
CA VAL A 84 -11.75 4.17 6.69
C VAL A 84 -13.20 4.17 7.16
N ASP A 85 -13.81 5.36 7.18
CA ASP A 85 -15.22 5.59 7.50
C ASP A 85 -16.11 5.17 6.32
N ASP A 86 -17.22 4.48 6.65
CA ASP A 86 -18.26 3.94 5.76
C ASP A 86 -18.04 2.51 5.20
N HIS A 87 -17.73 1.57 6.10
CA HIS A 87 -18.18 0.18 5.97
C HIS A 87 -18.72 -0.28 7.34
N PRO A 88 -19.85 -0.99 7.45
CA PRO A 88 -20.39 -1.53 8.71
C PRO A 88 -19.48 -2.56 9.41
N ASP A 89 -18.24 -2.68 8.94
CA ASP A 89 -17.23 -3.69 9.21
C ASP A 89 -15.83 -3.04 9.17
N GLY A 90 -15.64 -1.90 9.86
CA GLY A 90 -14.36 -1.17 9.92
C GLY A 90 -13.19 -1.99 10.45
N ASP A 91 -13.45 -3.00 11.29
CA ASP A 91 -12.47 -4.01 11.72
C ASP A 91 -12.11 -5.00 10.59
N THR A 92 -13.03 -5.26 9.66
CA THR A 92 -12.88 -6.24 8.57
C THR A 92 -12.11 -5.64 7.38
N LEU A 93 -12.11 -4.32 7.19
CA LEU A 93 -11.33 -3.68 6.11
C LEU A 93 -9.80 -3.81 6.33
N ASN A 94 -9.37 -3.90 7.59
CA ASN A 94 -7.99 -4.21 7.97
C ASN A 94 -7.69 -5.72 8.00
N ALA A 95 -8.72 -6.57 7.94
CA ALA A 95 -8.61 -8.01 8.17
C ALA A 95 -9.08 -8.90 7.01
N ASP A 96 -9.74 -8.38 5.96
CA ASP A 96 -10.28 -9.21 4.87
C ASP A 96 -9.13 -9.79 4.02
N PRO A 97 -8.87 -11.11 4.11
CA PRO A 97 -7.80 -11.74 3.37
C PRO A 97 -8.06 -11.74 1.86
N ALA A 98 -9.32 -11.66 1.40
CA ALA A 98 -9.65 -11.58 -0.02
C ALA A 98 -9.25 -10.22 -0.59
N LEU A 99 -9.54 -9.15 0.15
CA LEU A 99 -9.15 -7.80 -0.18
C LEU A 99 -7.63 -7.64 -0.23
N LEU A 100 -6.94 -8.06 0.83
CA LEU A 100 -5.48 -8.06 0.90
C LEU A 100 -4.84 -8.83 -0.26
N ARG A 101 -5.45 -9.94 -0.69
CA ARG A 101 -5.01 -10.71 -1.87
C ARG A 101 -5.19 -9.95 -3.17
N GLN A 102 -6.27 -9.20 -3.34
CA GLN A 102 -6.47 -8.35 -4.52
C GLN A 102 -5.41 -7.25 -4.60
N VAL A 103 -5.14 -6.58 -3.47
CA VAL A 103 -4.12 -5.53 -3.36
C VAL A 103 -2.71 -6.09 -3.60
N TYR A 104 -2.39 -7.23 -2.99
CA TYR A 104 -1.15 -7.98 -3.19
C TYR A 104 -0.91 -8.25 -4.67
N ARG A 105 -1.93 -8.75 -5.37
CA ARG A 105 -1.84 -9.09 -6.79
C ARG A 105 -1.56 -7.86 -7.65
N ALA A 106 -2.29 -6.77 -7.43
CA ALA A 106 -2.08 -5.53 -8.18
C ALA A 106 -0.67 -4.96 -7.97
N ALA A 107 -0.17 -4.98 -6.72
CA ALA A 107 1.19 -4.53 -6.41
C ALA A 107 2.24 -5.43 -7.08
N LEU A 108 2.02 -6.76 -7.08
CA LEU A 108 2.90 -7.72 -7.74
C LEU A 108 2.97 -7.51 -9.25
N GLU A 109 1.82 -7.35 -9.91
CA GLU A 109 1.72 -7.11 -11.35
C GLU A 109 2.43 -5.82 -11.75
N ARG A 110 2.29 -4.74 -10.98
CA ARG A 110 3.00 -3.46 -11.20
C ARG A 110 4.51 -3.60 -11.03
N CYS A 111 4.97 -4.28 -9.97
CA CYS A 111 6.40 -4.53 -9.74
C CYS A 111 7.03 -5.33 -10.88
N ILE A 112 6.35 -6.40 -11.34
CA ILE A 112 6.81 -7.22 -12.47
C ILE A 112 6.82 -6.39 -13.74
N SER A 113 5.78 -5.62 -14.02
CA SER A 113 5.69 -4.79 -15.21
C SER A 113 6.82 -3.77 -15.28
N ALA A 114 7.11 -3.09 -14.17
CA ALA A 114 8.23 -2.16 -14.07
C ALA A 114 9.59 -2.85 -14.30
N ARG A 115 9.77 -4.07 -13.77
CA ARG A 115 10.99 -4.86 -13.95
C ARG A 115 11.15 -5.35 -15.40
N VAL A 116 10.08 -5.82 -16.02
CA VAL A 116 10.07 -6.27 -17.42
C VAL A 116 10.38 -5.12 -18.37
N GLN A 117 9.80 -3.94 -18.14
CA GLN A 117 10.08 -2.75 -18.96
C GLN A 117 11.55 -2.33 -18.88
N ARG A 118 12.18 -2.48 -17.71
CA ARG A 118 13.58 -2.10 -17.50
C ARG A 118 14.57 -3.01 -18.23
N ASP A 119 14.35 -4.34 -18.21
CA ASP A 119 15.35 -5.32 -18.66
C ASP A 119 14.87 -6.24 -19.79
N SER A 120 13.69 -5.98 -20.37
CA SER A 120 13.09 -6.79 -21.45
C SER A 120 13.11 -8.30 -21.15
N LEU A 121 12.67 -8.68 -19.96
CA LEU A 121 12.74 -10.05 -19.47
C LEU A 121 11.81 -11.00 -20.25
N ALA A 122 12.34 -12.17 -20.62
CA ALA A 122 11.51 -13.25 -21.13
C ALA A 122 10.53 -13.77 -20.05
N PRO A 123 9.34 -14.28 -20.41
CA PRO A 123 8.34 -14.78 -19.45
C PRO A 123 8.87 -15.86 -18.48
N SER A 124 9.80 -16.69 -18.95
CA SER A 124 10.43 -17.73 -18.11
C SER A 124 11.37 -17.15 -17.06
N ALA A 125 12.00 -16.00 -17.32
CA ALA A 125 12.84 -15.27 -16.37
C ALA A 125 11.99 -14.57 -15.30
N VAL A 126 10.84 -14.00 -15.70
CA VAL A 126 9.88 -13.38 -14.77
C VAL A 126 9.47 -14.36 -13.67
N ARG A 127 9.17 -15.61 -14.02
CA ARG A 127 8.76 -16.66 -13.07
C ARG A 127 9.81 -17.03 -12.01
N ARG A 128 11.09 -16.72 -12.26
CA ARG A 128 12.19 -16.99 -11.33
C ARG A 128 12.53 -15.82 -10.42
N LEU A 129 11.85 -14.68 -10.60
CA LEU A 129 12.09 -13.50 -9.79
C LEU A 129 11.85 -13.77 -8.30
N ILE A 130 12.74 -13.23 -7.49
CA ILE A 130 12.62 -13.15 -6.04
C ILE A 130 12.33 -11.69 -5.63
N LEU A 131 11.92 -11.48 -4.37
CA LEU A 131 11.64 -10.14 -3.84
C LEU A 131 12.80 -9.16 -4.03
N ARG A 132 14.05 -9.63 -3.97
CA ARG A 132 15.24 -8.81 -4.22
C ARG A 132 15.28 -8.24 -5.64
N ASP A 133 14.77 -8.97 -6.63
CA ASP A 133 14.86 -8.57 -8.04
C ASP A 133 13.86 -7.48 -8.42
N LEU A 134 12.88 -7.22 -7.56
CA LEU A 134 11.90 -6.18 -7.80
C LEU A 134 12.51 -4.79 -7.60
N PRO A 135 12.18 -3.82 -8.47
CA PRO A 135 12.64 -2.44 -8.31
C PRO A 135 12.15 -1.86 -6.98
N GLU A 136 13.00 -1.06 -6.34
CA GLU A 136 12.60 -0.30 -5.16
C GLU A 136 11.51 0.72 -5.53
N GLY A 137 10.60 0.97 -4.59
CA GLY A 137 9.53 1.94 -4.77
C GLY A 137 8.22 1.54 -4.10
N ARG A 138 7.21 2.38 -4.31
CA ARG A 138 5.86 2.30 -3.71
C ARG A 138 5.24 0.91 -3.82
N ASP A 139 5.22 0.34 -5.02
CA ASP A 139 4.59 -0.96 -5.26
C ASP A 139 5.31 -2.10 -4.52
N LYS A 140 6.65 -2.04 -4.36
CA LYS A 140 7.42 -3.04 -3.62
C LYS A 140 7.16 -2.95 -2.12
N THR A 141 7.14 -1.74 -1.56
CA THR A 141 6.76 -1.52 -0.15
C THR A 141 5.38 -2.07 0.13
N ARG A 142 4.44 -1.84 -0.79
CA ARG A 142 3.06 -2.34 -0.69
C ARG A 142 2.96 -3.85 -0.79
N LEU A 143 3.69 -4.45 -1.70
CA LEU A 143 3.79 -5.91 -1.83
C LEU A 143 4.28 -6.53 -0.52
N LEU A 144 5.33 -5.96 0.10
CA LEU A 144 5.88 -6.46 1.37
C LEU A 144 4.88 -6.34 2.53
N HIS A 145 4.14 -5.23 2.60
CA HIS A 145 3.11 -5.05 3.62
C HIS A 145 1.97 -6.06 3.47
N CYS A 146 1.49 -6.29 2.24
CA CYS A 146 0.48 -7.31 2.00
C CYS A 146 1.00 -8.71 2.35
N ARG A 147 2.27 -9.00 2.06
CA ARG A 147 2.89 -10.27 2.45
C ARG A 147 2.91 -10.44 3.96
N TYR A 148 3.29 -9.42 4.73
CA TYR A 148 3.22 -9.46 6.18
C TYR A 148 1.80 -9.75 6.69
N ALA A 149 0.81 -9.00 6.20
CA ALA A 149 -0.59 -9.16 6.60
C ALA A 149 -1.18 -10.52 6.22
N LEU A 150 -0.73 -11.11 5.11
CA LEU A 150 -1.14 -12.44 4.65
C LEU A 150 -0.32 -13.59 5.27
N GLY A 151 0.64 -13.31 6.15
CA GLY A 151 1.52 -14.33 6.74
C GLY A 151 2.57 -14.90 5.77
N LEU A 152 2.82 -14.24 4.64
CA LEU A 152 3.81 -14.63 3.64
C LEU A 152 5.21 -14.09 3.99
N SER A 153 6.25 -14.84 3.60
CA SER A 153 7.65 -14.47 3.89
C SER A 153 8.05 -13.10 3.31
N MET A 154 8.62 -12.22 4.12
CA MET A 154 9.21 -10.94 3.67
C MET A 154 10.69 -11.06 3.26
N CYS A 155 11.27 -12.26 3.32
CA CYS A 155 12.69 -12.46 3.02
C CYS A 155 13.00 -12.05 1.58
N LEU A 156 14.05 -11.26 1.35
CA LEU A 156 14.43 -10.81 0.00
C LEU A 156 14.71 -11.97 -0.99
N ASN A 157 15.09 -13.14 -0.47
CA ASN A 157 15.32 -14.35 -1.27
C ASN A 157 14.05 -15.19 -1.49
N SER A 158 12.90 -14.75 -0.99
CA SER A 158 11.61 -15.41 -1.21
C SER A 158 11.17 -15.23 -2.66
N ARG A 159 10.58 -16.29 -3.22
CA ARG A 159 9.94 -16.25 -4.53
C ARG A 159 8.71 -15.36 -4.52
N LEU A 160 8.44 -14.75 -5.68
CA LEU A 160 7.25 -13.92 -5.89
C LEU A 160 5.99 -14.75 -6.09
N PHE A 161 6.09 -15.81 -6.87
CA PHE A 161 4.96 -16.70 -7.19
C PHE A 161 4.90 -17.80 -6.13
N VAL A 162 4.00 -17.60 -5.18
CA VAL A 162 3.75 -18.52 -4.08
C VAL A 162 2.26 -18.78 -3.94
N ASP A 163 1.89 -19.93 -3.41
CA ASP A 163 0.51 -20.28 -3.08
C ASP A 163 0.05 -19.52 -1.83
N HIS A 164 -1.14 -19.86 -1.34
CA HIS A 164 -1.74 -19.24 -0.17
C HIS A 164 -0.99 -19.54 1.14
N ASP A 165 -0.18 -20.61 1.18
CA ASP A 165 0.69 -20.96 2.31
C ASP A 165 2.11 -20.38 2.17
N GLY A 166 2.38 -19.63 1.09
CA GLY A 166 3.70 -19.08 0.81
C GLY A 166 4.68 -20.09 0.22
N LYS A 167 4.23 -21.28 -0.20
CA LYS A 167 5.07 -22.25 -0.91
C LYS A 167 5.22 -21.83 -2.36
N PRO A 168 6.41 -21.98 -2.96
CA PRO A 168 6.63 -21.70 -4.37
C PRO A 168 5.61 -22.39 -5.27
N LEU A 169 4.93 -21.63 -6.11
CA LEU A 169 4.12 -22.21 -7.20
C LEU A 169 5.07 -22.80 -8.24
N SER A 170 4.76 -24.01 -8.70
CA SER A 170 5.47 -24.62 -9.81
C SER A 170 5.20 -23.84 -11.09
N ALA A 171 6.11 -23.93 -12.07
CA ALA A 171 5.95 -23.22 -13.34
C ALA A 171 4.61 -23.56 -14.02
N ASP A 172 4.10 -24.79 -13.92
CA ASP A 172 2.83 -25.15 -14.56
C ASP A 172 1.57 -24.63 -13.85
N GLU A 173 1.67 -24.20 -12.59
CA GLU A 173 0.51 -23.83 -11.76
C GLU A 173 0.14 -22.34 -11.87
N PHE A 174 1.05 -21.51 -12.36
CA PHE A 174 0.83 -20.07 -12.46
C PHE A 174 0.18 -19.66 -13.79
N ARG A 175 -1.14 -19.49 -13.79
CA ARG A 175 -1.87 -18.85 -14.89
C ARG A 175 -1.97 -17.34 -14.61
N MET A 176 -1.26 -16.50 -15.38
CA MET A 176 -1.59 -15.07 -15.39
C MET A 176 -3.04 -14.95 -15.87
N PRO A 177 -3.89 -14.15 -15.21
CA PRO A 177 -5.19 -13.81 -15.80
C PRO A 177 -4.91 -13.07 -17.12
N ALA A 178 -5.79 -13.27 -18.09
CA ALA A 178 -5.79 -12.48 -19.32
C ALA A 178 -6.12 -11.02 -19.02
#